data_AF-A0AAN6H8L7-F1
#
_entry.id   AF-A0AAN6H8L7-F1
#
_cell.length_a   1.000
_cell.length_b   1.000
_cell.length_c   1.000
_cell.angle_alpha   90.00
_cell.angle_beta   90.00
_cell.angle_gamma   90.00
#
_symmetry.space_group_name_H-M   'P 1'
#
loop_
_entity.id
_entity.type
_entity.pdbx_description
1 polymer ?
#
loop_
_entity_poly.entity_id
_entity_poly.type
_entity_poly.pdbx_seq_one_letter_code
_entity_poly.pdbx_strand_id
1 'polypeptide(L)'
;MGLIRNLKIPAPGSNPPPTDEEVLFPAYLINLVTSEMWNNGFVKELERSFANSMQSIQQEVMQHDGDEAVNRAAFWLTNVHEMLSFVFMAEDWYEAQKKDDFGYDRLLETVKHDLESLEFNIYHTWMKVLKKKLQKMIVPAIIESQSLPGFVTNEINLLLGKLLP
;
A
#
# COMPACT_ATOMS: atom_id res chain seq x y z
N MET A 1 0.79 -6.26 -17.93
CA MET A 1 -0.25 -7.03 -17.21
C MET A 1 0.30 -7.99 -16.18
N GLY A 2 1.37 -8.75 -16.47
CA GLY A 2 1.91 -9.76 -15.53
C GLY A 2 2.46 -9.21 -14.21
N LEU A 3 3.07 -8.02 -14.21
CA LEU A 3 3.70 -7.42 -13.02
C LEU A 3 2.71 -7.06 -11.90
N ILE A 4 1.46 -6.72 -12.24
CA ILE A 4 0.47 -6.22 -11.28
C ILE A 4 -0.60 -7.27 -10.98
N ARG A 5 -1.34 -7.72 -12.01
CA ARG A 5 -2.56 -8.54 -11.82
C ARG A 5 -2.33 -10.01 -11.46
N ASN A 6 -1.16 -10.56 -11.79
CA ASN A 6 -0.84 -11.98 -11.55
C ASN A 6 0.32 -12.15 -10.58
N LEU A 7 0.60 -11.09 -9.81
CA LEU A 7 1.71 -11.08 -8.88
C LEU A 7 1.42 -11.96 -7.67
N LYS A 8 2.36 -12.88 -7.38
CA LYS A 8 2.37 -13.61 -6.11
C LYS A 8 3.04 -12.74 -5.05
N ILE A 9 2.24 -12.28 -4.11
CA ILE A 9 2.70 -11.42 -3.04
C ILE A 9 3.34 -12.29 -1.95
N PRO A 10 4.56 -11.95 -1.48
CA PRO A 10 5.22 -12.70 -0.43
C PRO A 10 4.39 -12.69 0.87
N ALA A 11 4.44 -13.81 1.60
CA ALA A 11 3.75 -13.94 2.88
C ALA A 11 4.61 -13.30 3.99
N PRO A 12 4.07 -12.40 4.83
CA PRO A 12 4.82 -11.74 5.90
C PRO A 12 5.43 -12.70 6.93
N GLY A 13 4.80 -13.86 7.12
CA GLY A 13 5.24 -14.91 8.06
C GLY A 13 6.11 -16.00 7.44
N SER A 14 6.69 -15.77 6.26
CA SER A 14 7.63 -16.72 5.65
C SER A 14 8.93 -16.83 6.47
N ASN A 15 9.59 -17.98 6.39
CA ASN A 15 10.90 -18.19 7.00
C ASN A 15 11.88 -18.75 5.94
N PRO A 16 12.87 -17.97 5.48
CA PRO A 16 13.20 -16.62 5.93
C PRO A 16 12.12 -15.58 5.59
N PRO A 17 12.05 -14.44 6.30
CA PRO A 17 11.14 -13.35 5.97
C PRO A 17 11.49 -12.77 4.59
N PRO A 18 10.51 -12.13 3.90
CA PRO A 18 10.76 -11.53 2.60
C PRO A 18 11.79 -10.40 2.71
N THR A 19 12.67 -10.29 1.73
CA THR A 19 13.61 -9.16 1.66
C THR A 19 12.91 -7.90 1.14
N ASP A 20 13.50 -6.73 1.40
CA ASP A 20 12.99 -5.47 0.85
C ASP A 20 12.95 -5.50 -0.68
N GLU A 21 13.93 -6.14 -1.33
CA GLU A 21 13.96 -6.34 -2.77
C GLU A 21 12.78 -7.19 -3.25
N GLU A 22 12.45 -8.28 -2.57
CA GLU A 22 11.29 -9.13 -2.91
C GLU A 22 9.96 -8.41 -2.72
N VAL A 23 9.90 -7.42 -1.82
CA VAL A 23 8.70 -6.61 -1.58
C VAL A 23 8.58 -5.46 -2.58
N LEU A 24 9.68 -4.77 -2.86
CA LEU A 24 9.72 -3.52 -3.63
C LEU A 24 10.04 -3.69 -5.12
N PHE A 25 10.34 -4.91 -5.59
CA PHE A 25 10.68 -5.13 -7.00
C PHE A 25 9.65 -4.55 -8.00
N PRO A 26 8.32 -4.54 -7.75
CA PRO A 26 7.39 -3.91 -8.69
C PRO A 26 7.62 -2.40 -8.80
N ALA A 27 7.75 -1.70 -7.67
CA ALA A 27 8.07 -0.28 -7.65
C ALA A 27 9.42 -0.01 -8.33
N TYR A 28 10.45 -0.80 -8.04
CA TYR A 28 11.76 -0.65 -8.67
C TYR A 28 11.73 -0.83 -10.18
N LEU A 29 11.01 -1.82 -10.70
CA LEU A 29 10.86 -2.01 -12.14
C LEU A 29 10.07 -0.86 -12.79
N ILE A 30 9.00 -0.38 -12.15
CA ILE A 30 8.21 0.75 -12.66
C ILE A 30 9.06 2.04 -12.65
N ASN A 31 9.82 2.28 -11.58
CA ASN A 31 10.71 3.44 -11.43
C ASN A 31 11.86 3.40 -12.45
N LEU A 32 12.44 2.22 -12.68
CA LEU A 32 13.48 2.03 -13.70
C LEU A 32 12.97 2.38 -15.10
N VAL A 33 11.83 1.80 -15.49
CA VAL A 33 11.21 2.10 -16.81
C VAL A 33 10.85 3.58 -16.90
N THR A 34 10.32 4.15 -15.81
CA THR A 34 10.01 5.58 -15.73
C THR A 34 11.25 6.45 -15.96
N SER A 35 12.35 6.15 -15.28
CA SER A 35 13.62 6.87 -15.43
C SER A 35 14.18 6.76 -16.85
N GLU A 36 14.12 5.58 -17.47
CA GLU A 36 14.58 5.39 -18.85
C GLU A 36 13.71 6.14 -19.86
N MET A 37 12.38 6.08 -19.72
CA MET A 37 11.47 6.84 -20.59
C MET A 37 11.68 8.34 -20.45
N TRP A 38 11.91 8.80 -19.22
CA TRP A 38 12.26 10.19 -18.91
C TRP A 38 13.56 10.61 -19.59
N ASN A 39 14.65 9.85 -19.39
CA ASN A 39 15.98 10.18 -19.92
C ASN A 39 16.02 10.23 -21.45
N ASN A 40 15.11 9.52 -22.12
CA ASN A 40 15.01 9.48 -23.58
C ASN A 40 13.92 10.41 -24.15
N GLY A 41 13.24 11.20 -23.32
CA GLY A 41 12.26 12.21 -23.78
C GLY A 41 10.87 11.66 -24.16
N PHE A 42 10.52 10.45 -23.74
CA PHE A 42 9.22 9.81 -24.02
C PHE A 42 8.11 10.26 -23.03
N VAL A 43 7.92 11.58 -22.88
CA VAL A 43 7.07 12.19 -21.84
C VAL A 43 5.61 11.74 -21.93
N LYS A 44 5.04 11.68 -23.14
CA LYS A 44 3.62 11.33 -23.33
C LYS A 44 3.37 9.84 -23.10
N GLU A 45 4.27 9.00 -23.57
CA GLU A 45 4.21 7.56 -23.36
C GLU A 45 4.41 7.23 -21.88
N LEU A 46 5.28 7.97 -21.20
CA LEU A 46 5.49 7.88 -19.77
C LEU A 46 4.20 8.18 -18.99
N GLU A 47 3.58 9.34 -19.23
CA GLU A 47 2.31 9.74 -18.58
C GLU A 47 1.25 8.63 -18.70
N ARG A 48 1.06 8.11 -19.92
CA ARG A 48 0.11 7.03 -20.18
C ARG A 48 0.49 5.73 -19.46
N SER A 49 1.77 5.35 -19.47
CA SER A 49 2.25 4.14 -18.81
C SER A 49 2.06 4.20 -17.29
N PHE A 50 2.33 5.37 -16.71
CA PHE A 50 2.19 5.65 -15.29
C PHE A 50 0.71 5.58 -14.86
N ALA A 51 -0.18 6.27 -15.58
CA ALA A 51 -1.62 6.21 -15.35
C ALA A 51 -2.17 4.77 -15.43
N ASN A 52 -1.76 3.99 -16.42
CA ASN A 52 -2.15 2.59 -16.55
C ASN A 52 -1.68 1.72 -15.37
N SER A 53 -0.47 2.00 -14.87
CA SER A 53 0.09 1.28 -13.72
C SER A 53 -0.69 1.61 -12.44
N MET A 54 -0.91 2.91 -12.17
CA MET A 54 -1.70 3.37 -11.02
C MET A 54 -3.13 2.79 -11.05
N GLN A 55 -3.80 2.85 -12.20
CA GLN A 55 -5.14 2.29 -12.36
C GLN A 55 -5.14 0.77 -12.11
N SER A 56 -4.14 0.05 -12.61
CA SER A 56 -4.03 -1.40 -12.43
C SER A 56 -3.80 -1.76 -10.96
N ILE A 57 -2.95 -1.01 -10.25
CA ILE A 57 -2.70 -1.20 -8.81
C ILE A 57 -3.99 -0.94 -8.02
N GLN A 58 -4.71 0.15 -8.32
CA GLN A 58 -5.97 0.47 -7.65
C GLN A 58 -6.99 -0.66 -7.83
N GLN A 59 -7.15 -1.15 -9.07
CA GLN A 59 -8.04 -2.28 -9.36
C GLN A 59 -7.62 -3.54 -8.61
N GLU A 60 -6.33 -3.83 -8.57
CA GLU A 60 -5.78 -5.00 -7.90
C GLU A 60 -6.09 -4.98 -6.39
N VAL A 61 -5.95 -3.83 -5.73
CA VAL A 61 -6.25 -3.68 -4.30
C VAL A 61 -7.75 -3.72 -4.04
N MET A 62 -8.57 -3.03 -4.84
CA MET A 62 -10.00 -2.88 -4.59
C MET A 62 -10.84 -4.12 -4.92
N GLN A 63 -10.31 -5.05 -5.75
CA GLN A 63 -11.04 -6.27 -6.14
C GLN A 63 -10.98 -7.39 -5.10
N HIS A 64 -10.07 -7.32 -4.13
CA HIS A 64 -9.87 -8.38 -3.15
C HIS A 64 -10.59 -8.07 -1.81
N ASP A 65 -11.21 -9.07 -1.20
CA ASP A 65 -11.76 -9.02 0.17
C ASP A 65 -11.20 -10.20 1.00
N GLY A 66 -11.46 -10.23 2.29
CA GLY A 66 -11.05 -11.31 3.18
C GLY A 66 -9.62 -11.17 3.69
N ASP A 67 -9.03 -12.29 4.08
CA ASP A 67 -7.75 -12.31 4.79
C ASP A 67 -6.55 -11.92 3.92
N GLU A 68 -6.59 -12.28 2.63
CA GLU A 68 -5.53 -11.95 1.68
C GLU A 68 -5.52 -10.47 1.30
N ALA A 69 -6.67 -9.79 1.38
CA ALA A 69 -6.79 -8.37 1.04
C ALA A 69 -5.96 -7.47 1.97
N VAL A 70 -5.78 -7.85 3.25
CA VAL A 70 -4.93 -7.11 4.19
C VAL A 70 -3.47 -7.14 3.74
N ASN A 71 -2.94 -8.33 3.40
CA ASN A 71 -1.56 -8.47 2.97
C ASN A 71 -1.33 -7.80 1.60
N ARG A 72 -2.26 -8.01 0.66
CA ARG A 72 -2.18 -7.43 -0.69
C ARG A 72 -2.21 -5.91 -0.66
N ALA A 73 -3.10 -5.31 0.15
CA ALA A 73 -3.17 -3.86 0.25
C ALA A 73 -1.94 -3.27 0.98
N ALA A 74 -1.41 -3.95 2.00
CA ALA A 74 -0.15 -3.54 2.63
C ALA A 74 1.02 -3.56 1.63
N PHE A 75 1.15 -4.64 0.85
CA PHE A 75 2.18 -4.78 -0.17
C PHE A 75 2.13 -3.66 -1.22
N TRP A 76 0.94 -3.37 -1.76
CA TRP A 76 0.77 -2.31 -2.75
C TRP A 76 0.88 -0.90 -2.15
N LEU A 77 0.49 -0.70 -0.88
CA LEU A 77 0.73 0.55 -0.17
C LEU A 77 2.23 0.85 -0.10
N THR A 78 3.04 -0.14 0.30
CA THR A 78 4.50 -0.01 0.34
C THR A 78 5.10 0.30 -1.03
N ASN A 79 4.65 -0.39 -2.08
CA ASN A 79 5.15 -0.14 -3.45
C ASN A 79 4.75 1.24 -4.00
N VAL A 80 3.51 1.69 -3.76
CA VAL A 80 3.06 3.03 -4.18
C VAL A 80 3.81 4.11 -3.40
N HIS A 81 4.08 3.91 -2.12
CA HIS A 81 4.89 4.82 -1.32
C HIS A 81 6.33 4.94 -1.86
N GLU A 82 6.91 3.83 -2.31
CA GLU A 82 8.24 3.83 -2.95
C GLU A 82 8.22 4.55 -4.30
N MET A 83 7.18 4.35 -5.13
CA MET A 83 7.01 5.09 -6.38
C MET A 83 6.87 6.60 -6.14
N LEU A 84 6.12 7.00 -5.12
CA LEU A 84 5.98 8.41 -4.73
C LEU A 84 7.32 8.99 -4.24
N SER A 85 8.02 8.27 -3.38
CA SER A 85 9.36 8.66 -2.88
C SER A 85 10.35 8.86 -4.03
N PHE A 86 10.34 7.97 -5.03
CA PHE A 86 11.15 8.12 -6.23
C PHE A 86 10.83 9.39 -7.02
N VAL A 87 9.55 9.73 -7.17
CA VAL A 87 9.14 10.94 -7.91
C VAL A 87 9.59 12.21 -7.18
N PHE A 88 9.47 12.26 -5.85
CA PHE A 88 10.00 13.37 -5.06
C PHE A 88 11.53 13.52 -5.22
N MET A 89 12.27 12.41 -5.17
CA MET A 89 13.73 12.47 -5.40
C MET A 89 14.10 12.91 -6.82
N ALA A 90 13.31 12.49 -7.82
CA ALA A 90 13.54 12.85 -9.21
C ALA A 90 13.28 14.34 -9.46
N GLU A 91 12.28 14.93 -8.81
CA GLU A 91 11.99 16.36 -8.86
C GLU A 91 13.17 17.18 -8.32
N ASP A 92 13.66 16.89 -7.11
CA ASP A 92 14.82 17.57 -6.52
C ASP A 92 16.06 17.51 -7.43
N TRP A 93 16.32 16.33 -8.03
CA TRP A 93 17.43 16.13 -8.95
C TRP A 93 17.28 16.93 -10.26
N TYR A 94 16.04 17.08 -10.74
CA TYR A 94 15.74 17.81 -11.96
C TYR A 94 15.82 19.33 -11.75
N GLU A 95 15.23 19.84 -10.67
CA GLU A 95 15.30 21.25 -10.29
C GLU A 95 16.76 21.72 -10.13
N ALA A 96 17.61 20.87 -9.53
CA ALA A 96 19.04 21.16 -9.38
C ALA A 96 19.78 21.35 -10.72
N GLN A 97 19.28 20.80 -11.83
CA GLN A 97 19.87 20.94 -13.17
C GLN A 97 19.42 22.20 -13.92
N LYS A 98 18.46 22.97 -13.39
CA LYS A 98 17.97 24.22 -13.99
C LYS A 98 17.57 24.09 -15.47
N LYS A 99 16.91 22.98 -15.82
CA LYS A 99 16.33 22.83 -17.16
C LYS A 99 14.97 23.51 -17.16
N ASP A 100 14.81 24.59 -17.93
CA ASP A 100 13.51 25.25 -18.16
C ASP A 100 12.67 24.35 -19.10
N ASP A 101 12.01 23.34 -18.54
CA ASP A 101 11.09 22.50 -19.30
C ASP A 101 9.71 22.39 -18.62
N PHE A 102 8.87 23.38 -18.93
CA PHE A 102 7.50 23.52 -18.41
C PHE A 102 6.60 22.29 -18.64
N GLY A 103 6.92 21.44 -19.63
CA GLY A 103 6.17 20.20 -19.85
C GLY A 103 6.41 19.16 -18.77
N TYR A 104 7.61 19.15 -18.17
CA TYR A 104 8.02 18.18 -17.16
C TYR A 104 7.53 18.57 -15.77
N ASP A 105 7.59 19.85 -15.42
CA ASP A 105 7.08 20.35 -14.13
C ASP A 105 5.60 19.96 -13.96
N ARG A 106 4.80 20.17 -15.03
CA ARG A 106 3.40 19.77 -15.05
C ARG A 106 3.20 18.26 -14.92
N LEU A 107 4.04 17.45 -15.58
CA LEU A 107 3.94 16.00 -15.49
C LEU A 107 4.27 15.53 -14.08
N LEU A 108 5.32 16.06 -13.45
CA LEU A 108 5.69 15.72 -12.07
C LEU A 108 4.58 16.09 -11.10
N GLU A 109 4.01 17.27 -11.21
CA GLU A 109 2.89 17.70 -10.37
C GLU A 109 1.68 16.75 -10.50
N THR A 110 1.34 16.40 -11.74
CA THR A 110 0.23 15.47 -12.03
C THR A 110 0.51 14.08 -11.45
N VAL A 111 1.71 13.54 -11.68
CA VAL A 111 2.10 12.20 -11.21
C VAL A 111 2.14 12.13 -9.68
N LYS A 112 2.69 13.16 -9.00
CA LYS A 112 2.69 13.24 -7.53
C LYS A 112 1.27 13.22 -6.99
N HIS A 113 0.40 14.09 -7.51
CA HIS A 113 -0.98 14.16 -7.08
C HIS A 113 -1.72 12.82 -7.25
N ASP A 114 -1.55 12.17 -8.40
CA ASP A 114 -2.20 10.90 -8.69
C ASP A 114 -1.69 9.77 -7.79
N LEU A 115 -0.38 9.77 -7.47
CA LEU A 115 0.21 8.80 -6.54
C LEU A 115 -0.24 9.01 -5.10
N GLU A 116 -0.27 10.25 -4.61
CA GLU A 116 -0.80 10.58 -3.28
C GLU A 116 -2.26 10.14 -3.16
N SER A 117 -3.06 10.39 -4.20
CA SER A 117 -4.46 9.95 -4.28
C SER A 117 -4.58 8.42 -4.26
N LEU A 118 -3.72 7.72 -5.02
CA LEU A 118 -3.67 6.26 -5.02
C LEU A 118 -3.27 5.69 -3.65
N GLU A 119 -2.24 6.26 -3.02
CA GLU A 119 -1.78 5.87 -1.69
C GLU A 119 -2.90 6.01 -0.67
N PHE A 120 -3.60 7.15 -0.67
CA PHE A 120 -4.76 7.39 0.17
C PHE A 120 -5.88 6.36 -0.06
N ASN A 121 -6.22 6.06 -1.32
CA ASN A 121 -7.27 5.11 -1.66
C ASN A 121 -6.93 3.67 -1.19
N ILE A 122 -5.68 3.27 -1.36
CA ILE A 122 -5.17 1.97 -0.89
C ILE A 122 -5.21 1.92 0.64
N TYR A 123 -4.69 2.94 1.32
CA TYR A 123 -4.70 3.03 2.77
C TYR A 123 -6.12 2.97 3.33
N HIS A 124 -7.05 3.72 2.75
CA HIS A 124 -8.45 3.72 3.16
C HIS A 124 -9.07 2.32 3.03
N THR A 125 -8.85 1.67 1.89
CA THR A 125 -9.33 0.30 1.63
C THR A 125 -8.73 -0.70 2.61
N TRP A 126 -7.42 -0.65 2.81
CA TRP A 126 -6.68 -1.49 3.75
C TRP A 126 -7.23 -1.35 5.17
N MET A 127 -7.38 -0.11 5.65
CA MET A 127 -7.88 0.19 6.98
C MET A 127 -9.31 -0.30 7.18
N LYS A 128 -10.16 -0.18 6.16
CA LYS A 128 -11.55 -0.68 6.19
C LYS A 128 -11.58 -2.20 6.35
N VAL A 129 -10.79 -2.94 5.56
CA VAL A 129 -10.72 -4.41 5.63
C VAL A 129 -10.12 -4.85 6.97
N LEU A 130 -9.04 -4.21 7.42
CA LEU A 130 -8.38 -4.52 8.69
C LEU A 130 -9.33 -4.33 9.88
N LYS A 131 -10.06 -3.22 9.94
CA LYS A 131 -11.07 -2.96 10.98
C LYS A 131 -12.15 -4.03 10.99
N LYS A 132 -12.70 -4.38 9.83
CA LYS A 132 -13.73 -5.44 9.68
C LYS A 132 -13.21 -6.80 10.17
N LYS A 133 -11.95 -7.13 9.91
CA LYS A 133 -11.31 -8.36 10.40
C LYS A 133 -11.13 -8.35 11.91
N LEU A 134 -10.57 -7.28 12.46
CA LEU A 134 -10.33 -7.15 13.91
C LEU A 134 -11.64 -7.18 14.71
N GLN A 135 -12.71 -6.56 14.22
CA GLN A 135 -14.02 -6.59 14.88
C GLN A 135 -14.57 -8.01 15.07
N LYS A 136 -14.29 -8.94 14.14
CA LYS A 136 -14.69 -10.35 14.27
C LYS A 136 -13.82 -11.13 15.26
N MET A 137 -12.60 -10.67 15.52
CA MET A 137 -11.64 -11.37 16.37
C MET A 137 -11.61 -10.84 17.80
N ILE A 138 -11.89 -9.54 17.99
CA ILE A 138 -11.67 -8.87 19.28
C ILE A 138 -12.59 -9.39 20.39
N VAL A 139 -13.85 -9.71 20.09
CA VAL A 139 -14.78 -10.23 21.10
C VAL A 139 -14.34 -11.63 21.56
N PRO A 140 -14.12 -12.62 20.66
CA PRO A 140 -13.57 -13.91 21.07
C PRO A 140 -12.23 -13.82 21.79
N ALA A 141 -11.33 -12.94 21.33
CA ALA A 141 -9.95 -12.89 21.82
C ALA A 141 -9.73 -12.05 23.08
N ILE A 142 -10.69 -11.21 23.48
CA ILE A 142 -10.54 -10.32 24.65
C ILE A 142 -11.63 -10.58 25.69
N ILE A 143 -12.85 -10.86 25.26
CA ILE A 143 -14.00 -11.03 26.15
C ILE A 143 -14.21 -12.50 26.50
N GLU A 144 -14.17 -13.38 25.48
CA GLU A 144 -14.53 -14.79 25.65
C GLU A 144 -13.32 -15.69 25.96
N SER A 145 -12.13 -15.31 25.50
CA SER A 145 -10.92 -16.09 25.76
C SER A 145 -10.54 -15.99 27.23
N GLN A 146 -10.38 -17.15 27.86
CA GLN A 146 -9.76 -17.20 29.17
C GLN A 146 -8.25 -17.17 29.04
N SER A 147 -7.60 -16.25 29.75
CA SER A 147 -6.13 -16.18 29.83
C SER A 147 -5.53 -17.43 30.47
N LEU A 148 -6.29 -18.13 31.32
CA LEU A 148 -5.92 -19.37 32.00
C LEU A 148 -6.98 -20.44 31.74
N PRO A 149 -6.74 -21.40 30.82
CA PRO A 149 -7.70 -22.45 30.52
C PRO A 149 -8.09 -23.24 31.77
N GLY A 150 -9.39 -23.27 32.10
CA GLY A 150 -9.92 -23.99 33.26
C GLY A 150 -9.96 -23.18 34.56
N PHE A 151 -9.46 -21.95 34.56
CA PHE A 151 -9.58 -21.03 35.70
C PHE A 151 -10.80 -20.13 35.51
N VAL A 152 -11.97 -20.61 35.93
CA VAL A 152 -13.20 -19.82 35.99
C VAL A 152 -13.39 -19.31 37.42
N THR A 153 -13.12 -18.03 37.68
CA THR A 153 -13.53 -17.39 38.94
C THR A 153 -14.96 -16.89 38.79
N ASN A 154 -15.81 -17.10 39.81
CA ASN A 154 -17.20 -16.61 39.84
C ASN A 154 -17.32 -15.07 40.02
N GLU A 155 -16.25 -14.32 39.78
CA GLU A 155 -16.24 -12.88 39.90
C GLU A 155 -16.77 -12.26 38.61
N ILE A 156 -18.09 -12.23 38.49
CA ILE A 156 -18.79 -11.46 37.47
C ILE A 156 -18.41 -9.98 37.62
N ASN A 157 -17.56 -9.50 36.72
CA ASN A 157 -17.67 -8.21 36.03
C ASN A 157 -18.01 -6.97 36.88
N LEU A 158 -17.28 -6.74 37.99
CA LEU A 158 -17.43 -5.50 38.76
C LEU A 158 -17.01 -4.23 37.97
N LEU A 159 -16.18 -4.41 36.93
CA LEU A 159 -15.65 -3.33 36.08
C LEU A 159 -16.62 -2.91 34.96
N LEU A 160 -17.31 -3.86 34.32
CA LEU A 160 -18.27 -3.56 33.24
C LEU A 160 -19.56 -2.91 33.78
N GLY A 161 -19.98 -3.23 35.00
CA GLY A 161 -21.14 -2.60 35.64
C GLY A 161 -20.96 -1.12 36.02
N LYS A 162 -19.73 -0.59 36.00
CA LYS A 162 -19.44 0.83 36.28
C LYS A 162 -19.26 1.70 35.03
N LEU A 163 -19.18 1.09 33.84
CA LEU A 163 -18.87 1.79 32.58
C LEU A 163 -20.08 1.91 31.63
N LEU A 164 -21.22 1.35 32.00
CA LEU A 164 -22.49 1.52 31.29
C LEU A 164 -23.44 2.39 32.15
N PRO A 165 -23.89 3.56 31.67
CA PRO A 165 -25.05 4.25 32.23
C PRO A 165 -26.36 3.50 31.88
#